data_AF-A0A285Z4Z9-F1
#
_entry.id   AF-A0A285Z4Z9-F1
#
_cell.length_a   1.000
_cell.length_b   1.000
_cell.length_c   1.000
_cell.angle_alpha   90.00
_cell.angle_beta   90.00
_cell.angle_gamma   90.00
#
_symmetry.space_group_name_H-M   'P 1'
#
loop_
_entity.id
_entity.type
_entity.pdbx_description
1 polymer ?
#
loop_
_entity_poly.entity_id
_entity_poly.type
_entity_poly.pdbx_seq_one_letter_code
_entity_poly.pdbx_strand_id
1 'polypeptide(L)'
;MPEFSEQTSLYEIVVRVQEDGSYGAHYMTITRFRRDGEVFGAKEGLPTPLVAGNAEAFALLGQYVESAALDTLAVNQVLQARVIELEQQQQATSAELQQALEANQALQARVAELEQAPAPVETPQPETDPAEVPDGTV
;
A
#
# COMPACT_ATOMS: atom_id res chain seq x y z
N MET A 1 -2.54 50.90 -40.61
CA MET A 1 -1.23 50.32 -40.24
C MET A 1 -1.53 49.09 -39.40
N PRO A 2 -1.00 47.90 -39.70
CA PRO A 2 -1.20 46.73 -38.84
C PRO A 2 -0.59 46.99 -37.46
N GLU A 3 -1.29 46.56 -36.42
CA GLU A 3 -0.84 46.75 -35.04
C GLU A 3 0.14 45.64 -34.66
N PHE A 4 1.36 46.03 -34.31
CA PHE A 4 2.39 45.11 -33.86
C PHE A 4 2.59 45.24 -32.36
N SER A 5 2.57 44.11 -31.65
CA SER A 5 2.91 44.07 -30.24
C SER A 5 3.79 42.87 -29.90
N GLU A 6 4.61 43.06 -28.87
CA GLU A 6 5.49 42.04 -28.33
C GLU A 6 5.06 41.77 -26.88
N GLN A 7 4.90 40.50 -26.53
CA GLN A 7 4.57 40.09 -25.17
C GLN A 7 5.52 39.00 -24.71
N THR A 8 6.26 39.29 -23.64
CA THR A 8 7.10 38.31 -22.95
C THR A 8 6.38 37.81 -21.71
N SER A 9 6.36 36.49 -21.54
CA SER A 9 5.80 35.83 -20.36
C SER A 9 6.71 34.70 -19.89
N LEU A 10 6.61 34.35 -18.61
CA LEU A 10 7.20 33.10 -18.13
C LEU A 10 6.58 31.91 -18.89
N TYR A 11 7.42 30.93 -19.24
CA TYR A 11 7.00 29.74 -19.97
C TYR A 11 7.24 28.46 -19.17
N GLU A 12 8.42 28.32 -18.57
CA GLU A 12 8.83 27.11 -17.87
C GLU A 12 9.75 27.43 -16.69
N ILE A 13 9.65 26.64 -15.62
CA ILE A 13 10.64 26.57 -14.54
C ILE A 13 11.13 25.13 -14.45
N VAL A 14 12.44 24.94 -14.56
CA VAL A 14 13.10 23.63 -14.47
C VAL A 14 13.91 23.57 -13.18
N VAL A 15 13.55 22.63 -12.30
CA VAL A 15 14.31 22.31 -11.09
C VAL A 15 15.03 20.98 -11.33
N ARG A 16 16.35 20.97 -11.18
CA ARG A 16 17.19 19.78 -11.27
C ARG A 16 17.70 19.41 -9.90
N VAL A 17 17.53 18.14 -9.55
CA VAL A 17 18.11 17.51 -8.35
C VAL A 17 19.34 16.74 -8.79
N GLN A 18 20.48 17.01 -8.17
CA GLN A 18 21.73 16.29 -8.43
C GLN A 18 21.88 15.11 -7.48
N GLU A 19 22.74 14.15 -7.81
CA GLU A 19 23.00 12.96 -6.99
C GLU A 19 23.60 13.30 -5.62
N ASP A 20 24.31 14.42 -5.51
CA ASP A 20 24.85 14.95 -4.24
C ASP A 20 23.77 15.64 -3.36
N GLY A 21 22.51 15.66 -3.81
CA GLY A 21 21.40 16.29 -3.12
C GLY A 21 21.32 17.80 -3.30
N SER A 22 22.18 18.40 -4.13
CA SER A 22 22.06 19.82 -4.48
C SER A 22 20.95 20.08 -5.50
N TYR A 23 20.41 21.30 -5.49
CA TYR A 23 19.32 21.72 -6.37
C TYR A 23 19.75 22.92 -7.22
N GLY A 24 19.46 22.86 -8.52
CA GLY A 24 19.60 24.00 -9.43
C GLY A 24 18.25 24.32 -10.07
N ALA A 25 17.86 25.60 -10.08
CA ALA A 25 16.61 26.04 -10.70
C ALA A 25 16.87 27.08 -11.80
N HIS A 26 16.19 26.93 -12.93
CA HIS A 26 16.24 27.89 -14.03
C HIS A 26 14.83 28.19 -14.50
N TYR A 27 14.63 29.38 -15.05
CA TYR A 27 13.39 29.74 -15.72
C TYR A 27 13.65 30.08 -17.18
N MET A 28 12.63 29.87 -18.01
CA MET A 28 12.61 30.25 -19.41
C MET A 28 11.39 31.14 -19.67
N THR A 29 11.59 32.15 -20.50
CA THR A 29 10.52 33.03 -20.97
C THR A 29 10.21 32.71 -22.43
N ILE A 30 9.02 33.10 -22.86
CA ILE A 30 8.63 33.10 -24.26
C ILE A 30 8.17 34.49 -24.65
N THR A 31 8.75 35.01 -25.72
CA THR A 31 8.36 36.27 -26.34
C THR A 31 7.51 35.96 -27.56
N ARG A 32 6.24 36.38 -27.54
CA ARG A 32 5.30 36.20 -28.65
C ARG A 32 5.17 37.51 -29.42
N PHE A 33 5.33 37.43 -30.73
CA PHE A 33 5.13 38.54 -31.66
C PHE A 33 3.72 38.47 -32.22
N ARG A 34 2.94 39.54 -32.02
CA ARG A 34 1.54 39.62 -32.44
C ARG A 34 1.36 40.65 -33.54
N ARG A 35 0.52 40.33 -34.53
CA ARG A 35 0.05 41.26 -35.56
C ARG A 35 -1.46 41.18 -35.59
N ASP A 36 -2.12 42.32 -35.37
CA ASP A 36 -3.59 42.42 -35.34
C ASP A 36 -4.23 41.42 -34.35
N GLY A 37 -3.56 41.18 -33.22
CA GLY A 37 -4.00 40.29 -32.14
C GLY A 37 -3.58 38.81 -32.27
N GLU A 38 -3.16 38.38 -33.47
CA GLU A 38 -2.74 36.99 -33.73
C GLU A 38 -1.24 36.80 -33.53
N VAL A 39 -0.85 35.68 -32.92
CA VAL A 39 0.57 35.30 -32.74
C VAL A 39 1.09 34.75 -34.06
N PHE A 40 2.02 35.46 -34.70
CA PHE A 40 2.64 35.03 -35.96
C PHE A 40 4.07 34.50 -35.76
N GLY A 41 4.64 34.66 -34.56
CA GLY A 41 5.95 34.14 -34.21
C GLY A 41 6.15 34.10 -32.71
N ALA A 42 7.07 33.25 -32.27
CA ALA A 42 7.51 33.20 -30.89
C ALA A 42 9.02 32.92 -30.83
N LYS A 43 9.65 33.42 -29.78
CA LYS A 43 11.05 33.15 -29.46
C LYS A 43 11.16 32.77 -27.99
N GLU A 44 11.82 31.64 -27.75
CA GLU A 44 12.16 31.21 -26.40
C GLU A 44 13.41 31.94 -25.90
N GLY A 45 13.36 32.38 -24.65
CA GLY A 45 14.51 32.90 -23.92
C GLY A 45 15.45 31.77 -23.51
N LEU A 46 16.72 32.11 -23.32
CA LEU A 46 17.67 31.14 -22.79
C LEU A 46 17.35 30.80 -21.32
N PRO A 47 17.63 29.57 -20.86
CA PRO A 47 17.54 29.21 -19.45
C PRO A 47 18.32 30.20 -18.60
N THR A 48 17.62 30.87 -17.69
CA THR A 48 18.22 31.85 -16.77
C THR A 48 18.15 31.29 -15.35
N PRO A 49 19.24 31.34 -14.56
CA PRO A 49 19.21 30.91 -13.17
C PRO A 49 18.11 31.63 -12.39
N LEU A 50 17.34 30.86 -11.64
CA LEU A 50 16.33 31.40 -10.75
C LEU A 50 17.04 32.02 -9.54
N VAL A 51 17.11 33.36 -9.51
CA VAL A 51 17.69 34.14 -8.41
C VAL A 51 16.59 34.84 -7.62
N ALA A 52 16.76 35.01 -6.31
CA ALA A 52 15.75 35.56 -5.40
C ALA A 52 15.22 36.96 -5.80
N GLY A 53 15.92 37.67 -6.68
CA GLY A 53 15.49 38.96 -7.23
C GLY A 53 14.36 38.87 -8.28
N ASN A 54 14.02 37.69 -8.80
CA ASN A 54 12.88 37.52 -9.73
C ASN A 54 11.63 37.05 -8.96
N ALA A 55 10.88 38.02 -8.41
CA ALA A 55 9.74 37.76 -7.54
C ALA A 55 8.60 36.96 -8.21
N GLU A 56 8.35 37.17 -9.51
CA GLU A 56 7.28 36.47 -10.24
C GLU A 56 7.62 34.99 -10.42
N ALA A 57 8.83 34.68 -10.89
CA ALA A 57 9.27 33.30 -11.06
C ALA A 57 9.41 32.57 -9.71
N PHE A 58 9.87 33.27 -8.65
CA PHE A 58 9.90 32.71 -7.30
C PHE A 58 8.50 32.44 -6.74
N ALA A 59 7.52 33.32 -6.97
CA ALA A 59 6.16 33.12 -6.51
C ALA A 59 5.50 31.90 -7.17
N LEU A 60 5.69 31.73 -8.48
CA LEU A 60 5.16 30.56 -9.22
C LEU A 60 5.84 29.25 -8.79
N LEU A 61 7.16 29.28 -8.55
CA LEU A 61 7.83 28.13 -7.95
C LEU A 61 7.27 27.81 -6.56
N GLY A 62 7.06 28.82 -5.71
CA GLY A 62 6.49 28.65 -4.38
C GLY A 62 5.11 27.99 -4.40
N GLN A 63 4.22 28.44 -5.28
CA GLN A 63 2.89 27.84 -5.47
C GLN A 63 2.97 26.37 -5.91
N TYR A 64 3.90 26.05 -6.83
CA TYR A 64 4.09 24.67 -7.28
C TYR A 64 4.63 23.78 -6.16
N VAL A 65 5.63 24.26 -5.40
CA VAL A 65 6.18 23.52 -4.25
C VAL A 65 5.13 23.31 -3.18
N GLU A 66 4.29 24.30 -2.89
CA GLU A 66 3.17 24.18 -1.95
C GLU A 66 2.19 23.09 -2.39
N SER A 67 1.73 23.11 -3.64
CA SER A 67 0.83 22.08 -4.17
C SER A 67 1.45 20.69 -4.10
N ALA A 68 2.70 20.55 -4.54
CA ALA A 68 3.40 19.27 -4.52
C ALA A 68 3.63 18.75 -3.09
N ALA A 69 3.90 19.65 -2.14
CA ALA A 69 4.05 19.29 -0.72
C ALA A 69 2.73 18.81 -0.12
N LEU A 70 1.61 19.47 -0.43
CA LEU A 70 0.27 19.05 0.02
C LEU A 70 -0.12 17.69 -0.57
N ASP A 71 0.12 17.46 -1.86
CA ASP A 71 -0.14 16.18 -2.51
C ASP A 71 0.71 15.06 -1.89
N THR A 72 2.00 15.33 -1.65
CA THR A 72 2.90 14.38 -1.00
C THR A 72 2.45 14.06 0.43
N LEU A 73 2.00 15.07 1.18
CA LEU A 73 1.46 14.87 2.53
C LEU A 73 0.21 14.00 2.51
N ALA A 74 -0.71 14.22 1.57
CA ALA A 74 -1.91 13.42 1.41
C ALA A 74 -1.57 11.95 1.09
N VAL A 75 -0.63 11.70 0.18
CA VAL A 75 -0.15 10.35 -0.12
C VAL A 75 0.50 9.71 1.11
N ASN A 76 1.28 10.46 1.88
CA ASN A 76 1.93 9.94 3.09
C ASN A 76 0.88 9.52 4.15
N GLN A 77 -0.18 10.31 4.32
CA GLN A 77 -1.28 9.96 5.24
C GLN A 77 -1.99 8.67 4.82
N VAL A 78 -2.25 8.47 3.52
CA VAL A 78 -2.84 7.23 3.00
C VAL A 78 -1.92 6.04 3.25
N LEU A 79 -0.62 6.20 3.01
CA LEU A 79 0.36 5.15 3.27
C LEU A 79 0.46 4.79 4.76
N GLN A 80 0.44 5.79 5.65
CA GLN A 80 0.42 5.55 7.10
C GLN A 80 -0.82 4.77 7.52
N ALA A 81 -2.00 5.15 7.02
CA ALA A 81 -3.23 4.40 7.30
C ALA A 81 -3.14 2.95 6.81
N ARG A 82 -2.56 2.72 5.62
CA ARG A 82 -2.36 1.38 5.07
C ARG A 82 -1.37 0.55 5.87
N VAL A 83 -0.30 1.15 6.39
CA VAL A 83 0.65 0.48 7.28
C VAL A 83 -0.05 0.01 8.56
N ILE A 84 -0.82 0.89 9.21
CA ILE A 84 -1.58 0.55 10.42
C ILE A 84 -2.56 -0.61 10.15
N GLU A 85 -3.27 -0.58 9.01
CA GLU A 85 -4.18 -1.66 8.62
C GLU A 85 -3.44 -3.00 8.44
N LEU A 86 -2.28 -2.98 7.79
CA LEU A 86 -1.46 -4.18 7.58
C LEU A 86 -0.89 -4.71 8.90
N GLU A 87 -0.48 -3.84 9.83
CA GLU A 87 -0.04 -4.23 11.17
C GLU A 87 -1.18 -4.92 11.95
N GLN A 88 -2.40 -4.39 11.88
CA GLN A 88 -3.57 -5.01 12.49
C GLN A 88 -3.90 -6.38 11.87
N GLN A 89 -3.85 -6.49 10.55
CA GLN A 89 -4.06 -7.76 9.83
C GLN A 89 -2.98 -8.79 10.19
N GLN A 90 -1.71 -8.38 10.29
CA GLN A 90 -0.62 -9.24 10.73
C GLN A 90 -0.86 -9.76 12.15
N GLN A 91 -1.27 -8.89 13.07
CA GLN A 91 -1.55 -9.28 14.46
C GLN A 91 -2.72 -10.27 14.55
N ALA A 92 -3.80 -10.04 13.80
CA ALA A 92 -4.94 -10.96 13.73
C ALA A 92 -4.55 -12.33 13.16
N THR A 93 -3.83 -12.34 12.03
CA THR A 93 -3.35 -13.58 11.40
C THR A 93 -2.40 -14.35 12.31
N SER A 94 -1.54 -13.65 13.06
CA SER A 94 -0.64 -14.27 14.03
C SER A 94 -1.40 -14.93 15.18
N ALA A 95 -2.49 -14.32 15.65
CA ALA A 95 -3.34 -14.88 16.70
C ALA A 95 -4.10 -16.13 16.19
N GLU A 96 -4.64 -16.08 14.98
CA GLU A 96 -5.29 -17.22 14.33
C GLU A 96 -4.31 -18.38 14.13
N LEU A 97 -3.09 -18.10 13.68
CA LEU A 97 -2.04 -19.11 13.53
C LEU A 97 -1.71 -19.79 14.87
N GLN A 98 -1.58 -19.01 15.94
CA GLN A 98 -1.32 -19.53 17.28
C GLN A 98 -2.44 -20.47 17.75
N GLN A 99 -3.70 -20.07 17.58
CA GLN A 99 -4.85 -20.91 17.92
C GLN A 99 -4.89 -22.20 17.10
N ALA A 100 -4.58 -22.13 15.80
CA ALA A 100 -4.53 -23.30 14.94
C ALA A 100 -3.42 -24.29 15.37
N LEU A 101 -2.26 -23.77 15.80
CA LEU A 101 -1.17 -24.60 16.33
C LEU A 101 -1.57 -25.29 17.63
N GLU A 102 -2.21 -24.59 18.57
CA GLU A 102 -2.71 -25.16 19.82
C GLU A 102 -3.76 -26.24 19.58
N ALA A 103 -4.72 -25.98 18.67
CA ALA A 103 -5.72 -26.97 18.28
C ALA A 103 -5.07 -28.21 17.64
N ASN A 104 -4.05 -28.02 16.80
CA ASN A 104 -3.32 -29.14 16.18
C ASN A 104 -2.60 -29.99 17.23
N GLN A 105 -1.92 -29.37 18.20
CA GLN A 105 -1.27 -30.07 19.30
C GLN A 105 -2.27 -30.86 20.16
N ALA A 106 -3.44 -30.28 20.47
CA ALA A 106 -4.49 -30.97 21.21
C ALA A 106 -5.04 -32.19 20.44
N LEU A 107 -5.23 -32.06 19.12
CA LEU A 107 -5.65 -33.17 18.27
C LEU A 107 -4.59 -34.27 18.21
N GLN A 108 -3.30 -33.93 18.06
CA GLN A 108 -2.21 -34.90 18.08
C GLN A 108 -2.15 -35.66 19.40
N ALA A 109 -2.30 -34.97 20.54
CA ALA A 109 -2.35 -35.61 21.85
C ALA A 109 -3.51 -36.61 21.96
N ARG A 110 -4.70 -36.23 21.47
CA ARG A 110 -5.89 -37.08 21.51
C ARG A 110 -5.79 -38.30 20.58
N VAL A 111 -5.15 -38.16 19.41
CA VAL A 111 -4.83 -39.29 18.53
C VAL A 111 -3.88 -40.26 19.24
N ALA A 112 -2.82 -39.75 19.88
CA ALA A 112 -1.88 -40.58 20.63
C ALA A 112 -2.53 -41.33 21.80
N GLU A 113 -3.46 -40.69 22.53
CA GLU A 113 -4.26 -41.34 23.58
C GLU A 113 -5.13 -42.48 23.03
N LEU A 114 -5.79 -42.26 21.88
CA LEU A 114 -6.63 -43.27 21.23
C LEU A 114 -5.82 -44.45 20.68
N GLU A 115 -4.62 -44.21 20.17
CA GLU A 115 -3.71 -45.28 19.71
C GLU A 115 -3.17 -46.15 20.86
N GLN A 116 -3.07 -45.58 22.07
CA GLN A 116 -2.63 -46.30 23.28
C GLN A 116 -3.78 -46.96 24.05
N ALA A 117 -5.04 -46.71 23.67
CA ALA A 117 -6.18 -47.31 24.33
C ALA A 117 -6.17 -48.84 24.10
N PRO A 118 -6.16 -49.66 25.17
CA PRO A 118 -6.21 -51.11 25.01
C PRO A 118 -7.49 -51.51 24.28
N ALA A 119 -7.40 -52.51 23.40
CA ALA A 119 -8.56 -53.09 22.72
C ALA A 119 -9.67 -53.36 23.74
N PRO A 120 -10.94 -53.04 23.43
CA PRO A 120 -12.04 -53.28 24.35
C PRO A 120 -12.00 -54.75 24.75
N VAL A 121 -11.81 -55.01 26.03
CA VAL A 121 -11.85 -56.37 26.60
C VAL A 121 -13.23 -56.91 26.27
N GLU A 122 -13.31 -57.88 25.36
CA GLU A 122 -14.52 -58.66 25.15
C GLU A 122 -14.94 -59.20 26.52
N THR A 123 -16.05 -58.69 27.04
CA THR A 123 -16.65 -59.22 28.26
C THR A 123 -17.10 -60.63 27.88
N PRO A 124 -16.61 -61.69 28.54
CA PRO A 124 -17.04 -63.04 28.21
C PRO A 124 -18.56 -63.11 28.34
N GLN A 125 -19.24 -63.52 27.26
CA GLN A 125 -20.68 -63.79 27.31
C GLN A 125 -20.93 -64.79 28.45
N PRO A 126 -21.91 -64.54 29.33
CA PRO A 126 -22.27 -65.52 30.35
C PRO A 126 -22.69 -66.81 29.65
N GLU A 127 -21.96 -67.90 29.91
CA GLU A 127 -22.33 -69.24 29.47
C GLU A 127 -23.75 -69.52 29.99
N THR A 128 -24.71 -69.55 29.08
CA THR A 128 -26.05 -70.03 29.38
C THR A 128 -25.97 -71.54 29.60
N ASP A 129 -26.00 -71.95 30.86
CA ASP A 129 -26.14 -73.33 31.29
C ASP A 129 -27.49 -73.88 30.76
N PRO A 130 -27.52 -74.91 29.88
CA PRO A 130 -28.77 -75.46 29.42
C PRO A 130 -29.41 -76.27 30.55
N ALA A 131 -30.53 -75.74 31.05
CA ALA A 131 -31.37 -76.36 32.07
C ALA A 131 -31.69 -77.83 31.75
N GLU A 132 -31.48 -78.66 32.77
CA GLU A 132 -31.85 -80.07 32.88
C GLU A 132 -33.32 -80.29 32.49
N VAL A 133 -33.55 -81.06 31.43
CA VAL A 133 -34.90 -81.47 31.00
C VAL A 133 -35.39 -82.57 31.95
N PRO A 134 -36.52 -82.39 32.66
CA PRO A 134 -37.04 -83.46 33.50
C PRO A 134 -37.68 -84.54 32.65
N ASP A 135 -37.26 -85.77 32.92
CA ASP A 135 -37.77 -87.01 32.35
C ASP A 135 -39.27 -87.17 32.67
N GLY A 136 -40.08 -87.39 31.63
CA GLY A 136 -41.53 -87.39 31.69
C GLY A 136 -42.11 -88.53 30.86
N THR A 137 -42.26 -89.68 31.51
CA THR A 137 -42.94 -90.89 31.04
C THR A 137 -44.45 -90.64 30.93
N VAL A 138 -45.08 -90.95 29.79
CA VAL A 138 -46.32 -91.76 29.60
C VAL A 138 -46.40 -92.21 28.15
#